data_AF-A0A388JRW0-F1
#
_entry.id   AF-A0A388JRW0-F1
#
_cell.length_a   1.000
_cell.length_b   1.000
_cell.length_c   1.000
_cell.angle_alpha   90.00
_cell.angle_beta   90.00
_cell.angle_gamma   90.00
#
_symmetry.space_group_name_H-M   'P 1'
#
loop_
_entity.id
_entity.type
_entity.pdbx_description
1 polymer ?
#
loop_
_entity_poly.entity_id
_entity_poly.type
_entity_poly.pdbx_seq_one_letter_code
_entity_poly.pdbx_strand_id
1 'polypeptide(L)'
;MNEARTELLSIMKEESLKNVILLVLANKQDLEGAMSPAEITEKLCLKTLPQGAWFVQTTCAATGEGLTEGLDWLASQVSTGIAASPGRDH
;
A
#
# COMPACT_ATOMS: atom_id res chain seq x y z
N MET A 1 12.49 1.92 -8.80
CA MET A 1 11.43 0.95 -8.44
C MET A 1 11.99 -0.38 -7.94
N ASN A 2 13.02 -0.96 -8.57
CA ASN A 2 13.66 -2.18 -8.08
C ASN A 2 14.18 -2.06 -6.64
N GLU A 3 14.79 -0.92 -6.30
CA GLU A 3 15.24 -0.64 -4.93
C GLU A 3 14.07 -0.61 -3.94
N ALA A 4 13.03 0.18 -4.20
CA ALA A 4 11.83 0.24 -3.36
C ALA A 4 11.17 -1.14 -3.14
N ARG A 5 11.12 -1.97 -4.19
CA ARG A 5 10.64 -3.36 -4.08
C ARG A 5 11.54 -4.18 -3.16
N THR A 6 12.85 -4.14 -3.37
CA THR A 6 13.82 -4.91 -2.58
C THR A 6 13.75 -4.53 -1.10
N GLU A 7 13.74 -3.25 -0.81
CA GLU A 7 13.63 -2.74 0.57
C GLU A 7 12.31 -3.18 1.21
N LEU A 8 11.18 -3.00 0.51
CA LEU A 8 9.88 -3.45 1.01
C LEU A 8 9.87 -4.95 1.30
N LEU A 9 10.35 -5.78 0.38
CA LEU A 9 10.40 -7.22 0.57
C LEU A 9 11.40 -7.64 1.67
N SER A 10 12.45 -6.85 1.92
CA SER A 10 13.38 -7.09 3.02
C SER A 10 12.71 -6.81 4.36
N ILE A 11 12.06 -5.64 4.47
CA ILE A 11 11.34 -5.20 5.67
C ILE A 11 10.19 -6.16 5.99
N MET A 12 9.42 -6.59 4.99
CA MET A 12 8.29 -7.52 5.18
C MET A 12 8.71 -8.95 5.58
N LYS A 13 10.01 -9.27 5.57
CA LYS A 13 10.55 -10.53 6.11
C LYS A 13 10.88 -10.45 7.60
N GLU A 14 10.91 -9.25 8.18
CA GLU A 14 11.17 -9.08 9.61
C GLU A 14 10.02 -9.67 10.42
N GLU A 15 10.36 -10.48 11.43
CA GLU A 15 9.36 -11.15 12.27
C GLU A 15 8.49 -10.16 13.07
N SER A 16 9.08 -9.01 13.43
CA SER A 16 8.39 -7.87 14.07
C SER A 16 7.28 -7.28 13.20
N LEU A 17 7.33 -7.49 11.88
CA LEU A 17 6.37 -6.98 10.90
C LEU A 17 5.48 -8.09 10.32
N LYS A 18 5.40 -9.23 11.01
CA LYS A 18 4.43 -10.28 10.67
C LYS A 18 3.00 -9.76 10.90
N ASN A 19 2.11 -9.99 9.92
CA ASN A 19 0.71 -9.57 9.93
C ASN A 19 0.46 -8.05 10.00
N VAL A 20 1.43 -7.22 9.61
CA VAL A 20 1.20 -5.76 9.55
C VAL A 20 0.20 -5.41 8.44
N ILE A 21 -0.47 -4.28 8.63
CA ILE A 21 -1.27 -3.63 7.60
C ILE A 21 -0.35 -2.66 6.85
N LEU A 22 -0.30 -2.76 5.52
CA LEU A 22 0.54 -1.94 4.67
C LEU A 22 -0.31 -0.96 3.84
N LEU A 23 -0.21 0.33 4.13
CA LEU A 23 -0.72 1.39 3.25
C LEU A 23 0.41 1.89 2.34
N VAL A 24 0.21 1.81 1.03
CA VAL A 24 1.11 2.38 0.03
C VAL A 24 0.48 3.65 -0.52
N LEU A 25 1.07 4.81 -0.22
CA LEU A 25 0.68 6.08 -0.83
C LEU A 25 1.36 6.20 -2.20
N ALA A 26 0.60 6.01 -3.26
CA ALA A 26 0.99 6.25 -4.65
C ALA A 26 1.07 7.76 -4.90
N ASN A 27 2.09 8.40 -4.33
CA ASN A 27 2.25 9.85 -4.31
C ASN A 27 2.67 10.44 -5.67
N LYS A 28 2.45 11.75 -5.83
CA LYS A 28 2.76 12.58 -7.01
C LYS A 28 1.87 12.33 -8.23
N GLN A 29 0.59 12.03 -8.00
CA GLN A 29 -0.38 11.80 -9.08
C GLN A 29 -0.69 13.06 -9.91
N ASP A 30 -0.23 14.23 -9.46
CA ASP A 30 -0.25 15.49 -10.20
C ASP A 30 0.75 15.55 -11.38
N LEU A 31 1.75 14.66 -11.42
CA LEU A 31 2.78 14.68 -12.44
C LEU A 31 2.42 13.81 -13.65
N GLU A 32 2.80 14.27 -14.84
CA GLU A 32 2.72 13.45 -16.05
C GLU A 32 3.61 12.20 -15.91
N GLY A 33 3.07 11.04 -16.29
CA GLY A 33 3.75 9.76 -16.14
C GLY A 33 3.71 9.16 -14.73
N ALA A 34 2.89 9.70 -13.82
CA ALA A 34 2.60 9.05 -12.56
C ALA A 34 2.06 7.63 -12.77
N MET A 35 2.57 6.68 -11.98
CA MET A 35 2.14 5.28 -12.08
C MET A 35 0.76 5.10 -11.45
N SER A 36 -0.07 4.32 -12.12
CA SER A 36 -1.35 3.87 -11.60
C SER A 36 -1.18 2.92 -10.40
N PRO A 37 -2.22 2.75 -9.56
CA PRO A 37 -2.20 1.75 -8.49
C PRO A 37 -1.91 0.34 -8.97
N ALA A 38 -2.39 -0.04 -10.17
CA ALA A 38 -2.13 -1.34 -10.76
C ALA A 38 -0.64 -1.54 -11.08
N GLU A 39 0.00 -0.56 -11.72
CA GLU A 39 1.43 -0.61 -12.03
C GLU A 39 2.29 -0.65 -10.77
N ILE A 40 1.93 0.10 -9.73
CA ILE A 40 2.63 0.09 -8.44
C ILE A 40 2.49 -1.28 -7.77
N THR A 41 1.27 -1.85 -7.77
CA THR A 41 0.99 -3.18 -7.22
C THR A 41 1.86 -4.24 -7.89
N GLU A 42 1.98 -4.20 -9.21
CA GLU A 42 2.81 -5.13 -9.98
C GLU A 42 4.30 -4.92 -9.68
N LYS A 43 4.79 -3.68 -9.77
CA LYS A 43 6.23 -3.39 -9.63
C LYS A 43 6.76 -3.59 -8.20
N LEU A 44 5.93 -3.39 -7.18
CA LEU A 44 6.26 -3.74 -5.79
C LEU A 44 5.99 -5.22 -5.47
N CYS A 45 5.35 -5.95 -6.38
CA CYS A 45 4.96 -7.35 -6.19
C CYS A 45 4.14 -7.56 -4.91
N LEU A 46 3.19 -6.65 -4.62
CA LEU A 46 2.40 -6.70 -3.38
C LEU A 46 1.59 -8.00 -3.25
N LYS A 47 1.17 -8.57 -4.38
CA LYS A 47 0.47 -9.87 -4.45
C LYS A 47 1.32 -11.05 -3.96
N THR A 48 2.63 -10.88 -3.82
CA THR A 48 3.55 -11.92 -3.32
C THR A 48 3.82 -11.83 -1.83
N LEU A 49 3.28 -10.80 -1.16
CA LEU A 49 3.45 -10.63 0.27
C LEU A 49 2.73 -11.77 1.02
N PRO A 50 3.40 -12.43 1.97
CA PRO A 50 2.92 -13.68 2.53
C PRO A 50 1.69 -13.50 3.43
N GLN A 51 1.57 -12.36 4.12
CA GLN A 51 0.56 -12.08 5.15
C GLN A 51 0.32 -10.57 5.27
N GLY A 52 -0.89 -10.17 5.71
CA GLY A 52 -1.23 -8.78 5.97
C GLY A 52 -2.13 -8.15 4.91
N ALA A 53 -2.97 -7.22 5.37
CA ALA A 53 -3.77 -6.37 4.52
C ALA A 53 -2.88 -5.34 3.83
N TRP A 54 -3.09 -5.08 2.55
CA TRP A 54 -2.44 -3.97 1.88
C TRP A 54 -3.43 -3.18 1.02
N PHE A 55 -3.12 -1.91 0.83
CA PHE A 55 -3.89 -1.03 -0.05
C PHE A 55 -2.98 0.01 -0.69
N VAL A 56 -3.27 0.35 -1.94
CA VAL A 56 -2.56 1.39 -2.69
C VAL A 56 -3.52 2.55 -2.89
N GLN A 57 -3.23 3.68 -2.26
CA GLN A 57 -4.02 4.90 -2.34
C GLN A 57 -3.32 5.91 -3.25
N THR A 58 -4.00 6.41 -4.27
CA THR A 58 -3.52 7.53 -5.09
C THR A 58 -3.42 8.78 -4.23
N THR A 59 -2.32 9.52 -4.33
CA THR A 59 -2.09 10.68 -3.47
C THR A 59 -1.37 11.81 -4.20
N CYS A 60 -1.76 13.05 -3.89
CA CYS A 60 -0.96 14.23 -4.18
C CYS A 60 -0.64 14.93 -2.85
N ALA A 61 0.57 14.72 -2.33
CA ALA A 61 0.96 15.31 -1.04
C ALA A 61 1.00 16.85 -1.04
N ALA A 62 1.14 17.49 -2.22
CA ALA A 62 1.13 18.94 -2.32
C ALA A 62 -0.26 19.56 -2.11
N THR A 63 -1.32 18.86 -2.54
CA THR A 63 -2.72 19.29 -2.37
C THR A 63 -3.41 18.62 -1.17
N GLY A 64 -2.84 17.51 -0.68
CA GLY A 64 -3.42 16.68 0.37
C GLY A 64 -4.42 15.65 -0.15
N GLU A 65 -4.67 15.59 -1.47
CA GLU A 65 -5.61 14.65 -2.07
C GLU A 65 -5.21 13.20 -1.80
N GLY A 66 -6.18 12.37 -1.36
CA GLY A 66 -5.98 10.94 -1.10
C GLY A 66 -5.33 10.61 0.23
N LEU A 67 -4.85 11.59 1.00
CA LEU A 67 -4.23 11.32 2.31
C LEU A 67 -5.27 10.85 3.33
N THR A 68 -6.38 11.57 3.46
CA THR A 68 -7.43 11.25 4.42
C THR A 68 -8.03 9.89 4.12
N GLU A 69 -8.33 9.60 2.86
CA GLU A 69 -8.89 8.33 2.40
C GLU A 69 -7.97 7.14 2.72
N GLY A 70 -6.66 7.29 2.47
CA GLY A 70 -5.68 6.26 2.81
C GLY A 70 -5.56 6.03 4.31
N LEU A 71 -5.54 7.10 5.10
CA LEU A 71 -5.46 7.02 6.56
C LEU A 71 -6.75 6.47 7.19
N ASP A 72 -7.92 6.82 6.65
CA ASP A 72 -9.20 6.29 7.07
C ASP A 72 -9.27 4.78 6.79
N TRP A 73 -8.79 4.33 5.63
CA TRP A 73 -8.65 2.91 5.35
C TRP A 73 -7.75 2.24 6.39
N LEU A 74 -6.56 2.79 6.65
CA LEU A 74 -5.64 2.22 7.63
C LEU A 74 -6.26 2.14 9.04
N ALA A 75 -6.91 3.23 9.49
CA ALA A 75 -7.61 3.29 10.76
C ALA A 75 -8.73 2.24 10.86
N SER A 76 -9.47 2.02 9.76
CA SER A 76 -10.51 0.99 9.70
C SER A 76 -9.93 -0.42 9.89
N GLN A 77 -8.80 -0.73 9.24
CA GLN A 77 -8.17 -2.05 9.33
C GLN A 77 -7.59 -2.33 10.73
N VAL A 78 -7.06 -1.29 11.40
CA VAL A 78 -6.58 -1.39 12.78
C VAL A 78 -7.75 -1.60 13.74
N SER A 79 -8.86 -0.91 13.53
CA SER A 79 -10.04 -0.95 14.42
C SER A 79 -10.83 -2.26 14.30
N THR A 80 -10.91 -2.85 13.11
CA THR A 80 -11.65 -4.11 12.90
C THR A 80 -10.87 -5.35 13.30
N GLY A 81 -9.60 -5.24 13.67
CA GLY A 81 -8.76 -6.37 14.06
C GLY A 81 -8.66 -7.41 12.93
N ILE A 82 -7.92 -7.09 11.87
CA ILE A 82 -7.59 -8.00 10.75
C ILE A 82 -8.82 -8.79 10.24
N ALA A 83 -9.98 -8.16 10.17
CA ALA A 83 -11.17 -8.75 9.57
C ALA A 83 -11.35 -8.21 8.15
N ALA A 84 -11.00 -9.06 7.19
CA ALA A 84 -11.34 -9.02 5.76
C ALA A 84 -11.07 -7.69 5.02
N SER A 85 -9.89 -7.60 4.42
CA SER A 85 -9.58 -6.51 3.48
C SER A 85 -10.20 -6.79 2.11
N PRO A 86 -10.78 -5.77 1.44
CA PRO A 86 -11.17 -5.82 0.04
C PRO A 86 -9.90 -5.76 -0.81
N GLY A 87 -9.26 -6.92 -0.96
CA GLY A 87 -8.07 -7.12 -1.79
C GLY A 87 -8.20 -8.36 -2.68
N ARG A 88 -9.45 -8.76 -2.98
CA ARG A 88 -9.73 -9.96 -3.76
C ARG A 88 -10.64 -9.65 -4.94
N ASP A 89 -10.35 -8.58 -5.67
CA ASP A 89 -11.02 -8.30 -6.93
C ASP A 89 -10.06 -8.59 -8.10
N HIS A 90 -10.53 -9.57 -8.87
CA HIS A 90 -10.13 -10.14 -10.16
C HIS A 90 -9.07 -9.43 -11.01
#